data_AF-K1U4L1-F1
#
_entry.id   AF-K1U4L1-F1
#
_cell.length_a   1.000
_cell.length_b   1.000
_cell.length_c   1.000
_cell.angle_alpha   90.00
_cell.angle_beta   90.00
_cell.angle_gamma   90.00
#
_symmetry.space_group_name_H-M   'P 1'
#
loop_
_entity.id
_entity.type
_entity.pdbx_description
1 polymer ?
#
loop_
_entity_poly.entity_id
_entity_poly.type
_entity_poly.pdbx_seq_one_letter_code
_entity_poly.pdbx_strand_id
1 'polypeptide(L)'
;MNKSEFEKYNTPFQRLLRNMFADSIKDEWKTNEERDLFDKFFFLLGAAEQYEVEEEMTEYIKVHPDVTIDELDDYFEEIVPPGLPPCASEWEDDEDEEKT
;
A
#
# COMPACT_ATOMS: atom_id res chain seq x y z
N MET A 1 10.21 -2.10 11.12
CA MET A 1 10.17 -2.46 9.69
C MET A 1 11.59 -2.69 9.23
N ASN A 2 11.87 -3.87 8.70
CA ASN A 2 13.18 -4.13 8.13
C ASN A 2 13.23 -3.47 6.75
N LYS A 3 14.24 -2.63 6.47
CA LYS A 3 14.36 -1.94 5.16
C LYS A 3 14.32 -2.90 3.96
N SER A 4 14.74 -4.16 4.17
CA SER A 4 14.72 -5.20 3.15
C SER A 4 13.31 -5.59 2.68
N GLU A 5 12.30 -5.50 3.55
CA GLU A 5 10.91 -5.89 3.20
C GLU A 5 10.30 -4.96 2.12
N PHE A 6 10.87 -3.76 1.98
CA PHE A 6 10.45 -2.74 1.03
C PHE A 6 11.34 -2.63 -0.20
N GLU A 7 12.37 -3.48 -0.34
CA GLU A 7 13.26 -3.46 -1.52
C GLU A 7 12.55 -3.94 -2.79
N LYS A 8 11.44 -4.67 -2.66
CA LYS A 8 10.59 -5.01 -3.82
C LYS A 8 9.78 -3.82 -4.33
N TYR A 9 9.49 -2.84 -3.47
CA TYR A 9 8.71 -1.66 -3.82
C TYR A 9 9.64 -0.50 -4.17
N ASN A 10 9.76 -0.17 -5.46
CA ASN A 10 10.71 0.80 -5.96
C ASN A 10 10.22 1.70 -7.10
N THR A 11 8.94 1.65 -7.46
CA THR A 11 8.35 2.59 -8.43
C THR A 11 8.40 4.03 -7.90
N PRO A 12 8.28 5.05 -8.78
CA PRO A 12 8.19 6.44 -8.35
C PRO A 12 7.05 6.70 -7.36
N PHE A 13 5.88 6.10 -7.57
CA PHE A 13 4.73 6.22 -6.67
C PHE A 13 5.00 5.56 -5.31
N GLN A 14 5.53 4.34 -5.28
CA GLN A 14 5.88 3.65 -4.04
C GLN A 14 6.92 4.43 -3.20
N ARG A 15 7.88 5.09 -3.85
CA ARG A 15 8.82 6.00 -3.18
C ARG A 15 8.13 7.24 -2.62
N LEU A 16 7.23 7.84 -3.38
CA LEU A 16 6.44 8.99 -2.95
C LEU A 16 5.58 8.66 -1.73
N LEU A 17 4.85 7.54 -1.78
CA LEU A 17 3.99 7.06 -0.71
C LEU A 17 4.79 6.82 0.57
N ARG A 18 5.92 6.12 0.47
CA ARG A 18 6.85 5.92 1.61
C ARG A 18 7.33 7.24 2.18
N ASN A 19 7.74 8.21 1.35
CA ASN A 19 8.24 9.48 1.85
C ASN A 19 7.17 10.31 2.56
N MET A 20 5.93 10.25 2.10
CA MET A 20 4.83 11.04 2.67
C MET A 20 4.37 10.48 4.01
N PHE A 21 4.32 9.16 4.14
CA PHE A 21 3.80 8.48 5.33
C PHE A 21 4.87 7.85 6.22
N ALA A 22 6.16 8.04 5.91
CA ALA A 22 7.30 7.48 6.68
C ALA A 22 7.21 7.79 8.18
N ASP A 23 6.76 9.00 8.54
CA ASP A 23 6.64 9.42 9.94
C ASP A 23 5.35 8.93 10.60
N SER A 24 4.33 8.59 9.80
CA SER A 24 3.01 8.15 10.27
C SER A 24 2.94 6.65 10.53
N ILE A 25 3.74 5.86 9.80
CA ILE A 25 3.70 4.40 9.85
C ILE A 25 4.65 3.91 10.93
N LYS A 26 4.08 3.29 11.96
CA LYS A 26 4.83 2.75 13.10
C LYS A 26 5.19 1.28 12.85
N ASP A 27 6.39 0.93 13.31
CA ASP A 27 6.89 -0.45 13.32
C ASP A 27 6.16 -1.35 14.32
N GLU A 28 5.57 -0.75 15.34
CA GLU A 28 4.79 -1.43 16.38
C GLU A 28 3.49 -0.66 16.59
N TRP A 29 2.36 -1.34 16.43
CA TRP A 29 1.01 -0.82 16.65
C TRP A 29 0.50 -1.25 18.02
N LYS A 30 -0.12 -0.31 18.73
CA LYS A 30 -0.72 -0.54 20.05
C LYS A 30 -2.24 -0.54 20.00
N THR A 31 -2.82 0.10 18.98
CA THR A 31 -4.26 0.14 18.75
C THR A 31 -4.63 -0.51 17.41
N ASN A 32 -5.91 -0.88 17.27
CA ASN A 32 -6.43 -1.38 16.00
C ASN A 32 -6.42 -0.31 14.91
N GLU A 33 -6.62 0.96 15.27
CA GLU A 33 -6.57 2.08 14.31
C GLU A 33 -5.16 2.26 13.72
N GLU A 34 -4.11 2.12 14.55
CA GLU A 34 -2.73 2.17 14.07
C GLU A 34 -2.39 1.00 13.13
N ARG A 35 -2.96 -0.17 13.41
CA ARG A 35 -2.82 -1.35 12.55
C ARG A 35 -3.58 -1.19 11.24
N ASP A 36 -4.82 -0.70 11.28
CA ASP A 36 -5.65 -0.46 10.09
C ASP A 36 -4.98 0.52 9.11
N LEU A 37 -4.42 1.62 9.64
CA LEU A 37 -3.65 2.58 8.84
C LEU A 37 -2.41 1.93 8.20
N PHE A 38 -1.71 1.06 8.92
CA PHE A 38 -0.58 0.31 8.39
C PHE A 38 -1.02 -0.63 7.26
N ASP A 39 -2.10 -1.39 7.47
CA ASP A 39 -2.63 -2.35 6.52
C ASP A 39 -3.06 -1.65 5.22
N LYS A 40 -3.76 -0.50 5.31
CA LYS A 40 -4.12 0.34 4.15
C LYS A 40 -2.91 0.89 3.41
N PHE A 41 -1.92 1.42 4.14
CA PHE A 41 -0.69 1.88 3.52
C PHE A 41 -0.01 0.75 2.72
N PHE A 42 0.12 -0.42 3.34
CA PHE A 42 0.79 -1.55 2.70
C PHE A 42 0.00 -2.06 1.49
N PHE A 43 -1.33 -2.06 1.59
CA PHE A 43 -2.23 -2.36 0.48
C PHE A 43 -2.00 -1.41 -0.70
N LEU A 44 -2.09 -0.10 -0.50
CA LEU A 44 -1.91 0.90 -1.57
C LEU A 44 -0.51 0.85 -2.18
N LEU A 45 0.51 0.52 -1.39
CA LEU A 45 1.89 0.37 -1.86
C LEU A 45 2.04 -0.69 -2.96
N GLY A 46 1.26 -1.77 -2.90
CA GLY A 46 1.27 -2.82 -3.92
C GLY A 46 0.13 -2.69 -4.95
N ALA A 47 -1.06 -2.32 -4.50
CA ALA A 47 -2.26 -2.35 -5.31
C ALA A 47 -2.23 -1.32 -6.44
N ALA A 48 -1.68 -0.12 -6.21
CA ALA A 48 -1.62 0.91 -7.25
C ALA A 48 -0.88 0.45 -8.52
N GLU A 49 0.22 -0.29 -8.36
CA GLU A 49 0.98 -0.87 -9.48
C GLU A 49 0.19 -2.01 -10.15
N GLN A 50 -0.41 -2.91 -9.35
CA GLN A 50 -1.16 -4.06 -9.86
C GLN A 50 -2.39 -3.67 -10.69
N TYR A 51 -3.05 -2.57 -10.31
CA TYR A 51 -4.21 -2.03 -11.00
C TYR A 51 -3.85 -1.01 -12.07
N GLU A 52 -2.55 -0.75 -12.27
CA GLU A 52 -2.01 0.21 -13.26
C GLU A 52 -2.52 1.65 -13.06
N VAL A 53 -2.75 2.07 -11.80
CA VAL A 53 -3.30 3.40 -11.43
C VAL A 53 -2.30 4.31 -10.72
N GLU A 54 -1.00 3.97 -10.70
CA GLU A 54 0.04 4.75 -10.02
C GLU A 54 0.14 6.21 -10.52
N GLU A 55 -0.15 6.46 -11.81
CA GLU A 55 -0.09 7.79 -12.40
C GLU A 55 -1.22 8.67 -11.84
N GLU A 56 -2.46 8.19 -11.88
CA GLU A 56 -3.64 8.86 -11.35
C GLU A 56 -3.52 9.14 -9.85
N MET A 57 -3.01 8.17 -9.08
CA MET A 57 -2.77 8.37 -7.64
C MET A 57 -1.66 9.39 -7.38
N THR A 58 -0.60 9.40 -8.20
CA THR A 58 0.46 10.41 -8.09
C THR A 58 -0.05 11.82 -8.40
N GLU A 59 -0.91 11.96 -9.40
CA GLU A 59 -1.54 13.24 -9.73
C GLU A 59 -2.45 13.73 -8.60
N TYR A 60 -3.25 12.83 -8.02
CA TYR A 60 -4.11 13.16 -6.88
C TYR A 60 -3.30 13.69 -5.69
N ILE A 61 -2.23 13.00 -5.31
CA ILE A 61 -1.32 13.44 -4.24
C ILE A 61 -0.74 14.84 -4.49
N LYS A 62 -0.38 15.17 -5.75
CA LYS A 62 0.17 16.50 -6.08
C LYS A 62 -0.85 17.61 -5.90
N VAL A 63 -2.12 17.33 -6.16
CA VAL A 63 -3.23 18.27 -5.98
C VAL A 63 -3.65 18.36 -4.50
N HIS A 64 -3.46 17.28 -3.75
CA HIS A 64 -3.84 17.13 -2.35
C HIS A 64 -2.61 16.81 -1.47
N PRO A 65 -1.71 17.78 -1.19
CA PRO A 65 -0.47 17.53 -0.46
C PRO A 65 -0.66 17.11 1.01
N ASP A 66 -1.85 17.36 1.57
CA ASP A 66 -2.23 17.00 2.96
C ASP A 66 -3.11 15.73 3.01
N VAL A 67 -3.21 14.98 1.90
CA VAL A 67 -4.04 13.77 1.80
C VAL A 67 -3.62 12.73 2.85
N THR A 68 -4.62 12.14 3.49
CA THR A 68 -4.43 11.04 4.45
C THR A 68 -4.42 9.68 3.75
N ILE A 69 -3.94 8.63 4.45
CA ILE A 69 -3.99 7.25 3.93
C ILE A 69 -5.44 6.84 3.65
N ASP A 70 -6.38 7.18 4.53
CA ASP A 70 -7.81 6.88 4.34
C ASP A 70 -8.38 7.56 3.09
N GLU A 71 -8.11 8.85 2.89
CA GLU A 71 -8.59 9.56 1.69
C GLU A 71 -7.96 9.03 0.40
N LEU A 72 -6.73 8.53 0.47
CA LEU A 72 -6.04 7.95 -0.67
C LEU A 72 -6.56 6.54 -0.99
N ASP A 73 -6.95 5.77 0.03
CA ASP A 73 -7.61 4.47 -0.09
C ASP A 73 -9.01 4.62 -0.72
N ASP A 74 -9.79 5.60 -0.25
CA ASP A 74 -11.08 5.96 -0.83
C ASP A 74 -10.95 6.33 -2.31
N TYR A 75 -9.96 7.19 -2.65
CA TYR A 75 -9.72 7.57 -4.04
C TYR A 75 -9.29 6.38 -4.92
N PHE A 76 -8.47 5.48 -4.38
CA PHE A 76 -8.10 4.24 -5.07
C PHE A 76 -9.35 3.42 -5.44
N GLU A 77 -10.27 3.20 -4.48
CA GLU A 77 -11.52 2.48 -4.74
C GLU A 77 -12.39 3.15 -5.82
N GLU A 78 -12.36 4.48 -5.92
CA GLU A 78 -13.13 5.22 -6.93
C GLU A 78 -12.60 5.04 -8.36
N ILE A 79 -11.28 4.91 -8.53
CA ILE A 79 -10.65 4.88 -9.85
C ILE A 79 -10.37 3.47 -10.37
N VAL A 80 -10.29 2.46 -9.49
CA VAL A 80 -9.99 1.10 -9.94
C VAL A 80 -11.14 0.51 -10.77
N PRO A 81 -10.82 -0.21 -11.86
CA PRO A 81 -11.85 -0.83 -12.67
C PRO A 81 -12.57 -1.95 -11.90
N PRO A 82 -13.91 -2.05 -11.99
CA PRO A 82 -14.65 -3.12 -11.34
C PRO A 82 -14.29 -4.47 -11.96
N GLY A 83 -13.78 -5.40 -11.16
CA GLY A 83 -13.65 -6.81 -11.54
C GLY A 83 -12.23 -7.33 -11.83
N LEU A 84 -11.17 -6.57 -11.54
CA LEU A 84 -9.88 -7.21 -11.26
C LEU A 84 -10.00 -7.85 -9.87
N PRO A 85 -9.88 -9.18 -9.71
CA PRO A 85 -9.71 -9.74 -8.38
C PRO A 85 -8.46 -9.08 -7.76
N PRO A 86 -8.38 -8.90 -6.44
CA PRO A 86 -7.09 -8.57 -5.85
C PRO A 86 -6.11 -9.60 -6.39
N CYS A 87 -5.02 -9.17 -7.03
CA CYS A 87 -3.95 -10.07 -7.46
C CYS A 87 -3.21 -10.67 -6.25
N ALA A 88 -3.87 -10.70 -5.10
CA ALA A 88 -3.58 -11.51 -3.94
C ALA A 88 -3.68 -13.02 -4.17
N SER A 89 -3.93 -13.45 -5.41
CA SER A 89 -3.77 -14.86 -5.80
C SER A 89 -2.29 -15.29 -5.91
N GLU A 90 -1.32 -14.37 -5.81
CA GLU A 90 0.12 -14.66 -5.67
C GLU A 90 0.71 -14.32 -4.28
N TRP A 91 -0.11 -13.96 -3.28
CA TRP A 91 0.28 -14.26 -1.90
C TRP A 91 -0.12 -15.72 -1.64
N GLU A 92 0.53 -16.64 -2.36
CA GLU A 92 0.65 -17.99 -1.80
C GLU A 92 1.26 -17.79 -0.41
N ASP A 93 0.44 -18.13 0.57
CA ASP A 93 0.81 -18.39 1.95
C ASP A 93 2.01 -19.36 1.90
N ASP A 94 3.24 -18.85 1.90
CA ASP A 94 4.45 -19.64 2.13
C ASP A 94 4.52 -20.03 3.63
N GLU A 95 3.42 -20.59 4.13
CA GLU A 95 3.32 -21.39 5.35
C GLU A 95 2.96 -22.82 4.91
N ASP A 96 3.96 -23.63 4.56
CA ASP A 96 4.24 -24.95 5.16
C ASP A 96 5.21 -25.75 4.27
N GLU A 97 6.50 -25.74 4.61
CA GLU A 97 7.35 -26.93 4.40
C GLU A 97 8.15 -27.24 5.67
N GLU A 98 7.47 -27.36 6.82
CA GLU A 98 7.89 -28.34 7.82
C GLU A 98 7.18 -29.67 7.56
N LYS A 99 7.76 -30.53 6.70
CA LYS A 99 7.54 -31.98 6.80
C LYS A 99 8.84 -32.79 6.65
N THR A 100 9.31 -33.20 7.83
CA THR A 100 10.03 -34.43 8.22
C THR A 100 11.49 -34.63 7.83
#